data_AF-D2W437-F1
#
_entry.id   AF-D2W437-F1
#
_cell.length_a   1.000
_cell.length_b   1.000
_cell.length_c   1.000
_cell.angle_alpha   90.00
_cell.angle_beta   90.00
_cell.angle_gamma   90.00
#
_symmetry.space_group_name_H-M   'P 1'
#
loop_
_entity.id
_entity.type
_entity.pdbx_description
1 polymer ?
#
loop_
_entity_poly.entity_id
_entity_poly.type
_entity_poly.pdbx_seq_one_letter_code
_entity_poly.pdbx_strand_id
1 'polypeptide(L)'
;MSSSWTKLRRYLAGKPSKTGLQTDSLPNRKTPIECTLGKMMIKVNPDTGSLEYMGEIGQGEYIKLDHTDLQNIKERMEELEDENRLLKLKNEILLDLLSSTTLDAKYMEQTLLKIKNEGFHSINNQEEEEKEKREKKERKEKEKKEKKEKKRMQSTNEQVVKRDVPKRQISSSHGNTVRA
;
A
#
# COMPACT_ATOMS: atom_id res chain seq x y z
N MET A 1 -34.77 -6.05 54.60
CA MET A 1 -35.11 -5.95 53.16
C MET A 1 -36.42 -6.66 52.74
N SER A 2 -37.32 -7.07 53.65
CA SER A 2 -38.53 -7.88 53.34
C SER A 2 -39.84 -7.09 53.12
N SER A 3 -39.76 -5.76 52.94
CA SER A 3 -40.94 -4.87 53.04
C SER A 3 -41.77 -4.79 51.75
N SER A 4 -41.17 -4.84 50.54
CA SER A 4 -41.94 -4.64 49.30
C SER A 4 -42.77 -5.88 48.91
N TRP A 5 -42.22 -7.08 49.04
CA TRP A 5 -42.92 -8.34 48.72
C TRP A 5 -44.14 -8.59 49.60
N THR A 6 -44.06 -8.24 50.88
CA THR A 6 -45.16 -8.39 51.83
C THR A 6 -46.30 -7.39 51.55
N LYS A 7 -45.98 -6.22 50.99
CA LYS A 7 -46.96 -5.22 50.53
C LYS A 7 -47.67 -5.68 49.27
N LEU A 8 -46.92 -6.19 48.28
CA LEU A 8 -47.47 -6.71 47.02
C LEU A 8 -48.45 -7.88 47.26
N ARG A 9 -48.10 -8.83 48.14
CA ARG A 9 -49.01 -9.95 48.49
C ARG A 9 -50.29 -9.49 49.19
N ARG A 10 -50.20 -8.50 50.09
CA ARG A 10 -51.39 -7.94 50.77
C ARG A 10 -52.32 -7.22 49.80
N TYR A 11 -51.73 -6.51 48.83
CA TYR A 11 -52.46 -5.83 47.75
C TYR A 11 -53.18 -6.83 46.83
N LEU A 12 -52.49 -7.87 46.35
CA LEU A 12 -53.10 -8.92 45.52
C LEU A 12 -54.25 -9.63 46.25
N ALA A 13 -54.13 -9.78 47.56
CA ALA A 13 -55.16 -10.35 48.45
C ALA A 13 -56.30 -9.36 48.82
N GLY A 14 -56.32 -8.14 48.28
CA GLY A 14 -57.39 -7.17 48.49
C GLY A 14 -57.48 -6.56 49.90
N LYS A 15 -56.41 -6.62 50.70
CA LYS A 15 -56.40 -6.11 52.07
C LYS A 15 -55.88 -4.67 52.11
N PRO A 16 -56.60 -3.71 52.72
CA PRO A 16 -56.18 -2.31 52.75
C PRO A 16 -54.88 -2.14 53.55
N SER A 17 -54.00 -1.27 53.06
CA SER A 17 -52.75 -0.92 53.71
C SER A 17 -52.99 -0.04 54.94
N LYS A 18 -52.38 -0.38 56.09
CA LYS A 18 -52.42 0.43 57.32
C LYS A 18 -51.58 1.72 57.25
N THR A 19 -50.72 1.85 56.25
CA THR A 19 -49.98 3.08 55.97
C THR A 19 -50.72 3.79 54.86
N GLY A 20 -51.32 4.95 55.16
CA GLY A 20 -52.22 5.73 54.30
C GLY A 20 -51.60 6.27 53.01
N LEU A 21 -51.04 5.38 52.17
CA LEU A 21 -50.86 5.66 50.76
C LEU A 21 -52.24 5.82 50.15
N GLN A 22 -52.49 6.98 49.56
CA GLN A 22 -53.66 7.24 48.74
C GLN A 22 -53.80 6.11 47.71
N THR A 23 -54.94 5.42 47.76
CA THR A 23 -55.30 4.29 46.88
C THR A 23 -55.30 4.67 45.40
N ASP A 24 -55.32 5.97 45.10
CA ASP A 24 -55.44 6.52 43.76
C ASP A 24 -54.13 6.47 42.96
N SER A 25 -53.01 6.14 43.61
CA SER A 25 -51.68 5.99 42.99
C SER A 25 -51.27 4.54 42.70
N LEU A 26 -52.13 3.57 43.03
CA LEU A 26 -51.83 2.16 42.82
C LEU A 26 -52.49 1.65 41.53
N PRO A 27 -51.76 0.87 40.71
CA PRO A 27 -52.31 0.32 39.47
C PRO A 27 -53.54 -0.52 39.78
N ASN A 28 -54.71 -0.18 39.20
CA ASN A 28 -55.96 -0.90 39.40
C ASN A 28 -55.87 -2.30 38.76
N ARG A 29 -56.68 -3.29 39.18
CA ARG A 29 -56.74 -4.60 38.50
C ARG A 29 -57.07 -4.52 37.00
N LYS A 30 -57.59 -3.38 36.55
CA LYS A 30 -57.90 -3.05 35.15
C LYS A 30 -56.75 -2.34 34.41
N THR A 31 -55.65 -1.99 35.07
CA THR A 31 -54.49 -1.43 34.36
C THR A 31 -53.76 -2.57 33.64
N PRO A 32 -53.52 -2.46 32.33
CA PRO A 32 -52.79 -3.46 31.59
C PRO A 32 -51.38 -3.65 32.16
N ILE A 33 -50.91 -4.89 32.16
CA ILE A 33 -49.53 -5.21 32.56
C ILE A 33 -48.67 -5.03 31.32
N GLU A 34 -47.75 -4.08 31.39
CA GLU A 34 -46.80 -3.78 30.32
C GLU A 34 -45.41 -4.23 30.76
N CYS A 35 -44.73 -5.02 29.93
CA CYS A 35 -43.33 -5.37 30.14
C CYS A 35 -42.53 -5.07 28.88
N THR A 36 -41.38 -4.42 29.06
CA THR A 36 -40.47 -4.07 27.98
C THR A 36 -39.27 -5.02 27.98
N LEU A 37 -38.94 -5.54 26.81
CA LEU A 37 -37.76 -6.36 26.54
C LEU A 37 -36.99 -5.72 25.38
N GLY A 38 -36.00 -4.89 25.72
CA GLY A 38 -35.28 -4.09 24.72
C GLY A 38 -36.22 -3.12 24.02
N LYS A 39 -36.31 -3.21 22.69
CA LYS A 39 -37.16 -2.36 21.82
C LYS A 39 -38.58 -2.91 21.63
N MET A 40 -38.95 -3.95 22.36
CA MET A 40 -40.27 -4.59 22.24
C MET A 40 -41.01 -4.46 23.56
N MET A 41 -42.28 -4.09 23.50
CA MET A 41 -43.18 -4.06 24.64
C MET A 41 -44.26 -5.11 24.46
N ILE A 42 -44.54 -5.87 25.51
CA ILE A 42 -45.63 -6.83 25.55
C ILE A 42 -46.67 -6.26 26.50
N LYS A 43 -47.89 -6.10 26.00
CA LYS A 43 -49.02 -5.60 26.76
C LYS A 43 -50.02 -6.73 26.98
N VAL A 44 -50.34 -7.00 28.24
CA VAL A 44 -51.34 -8.00 28.63
C VAL A 44 -52.65 -7.30 28.92
N ASN A 45 -53.69 -7.64 28.15
CA ASN A 45 -55.03 -7.14 28.37
C ASN A 45 -55.64 -7.82 29.61
N PRO A 46 -56.06 -7.06 30.63
CA PRO A 46 -56.54 -7.62 31.89
C PRO A 46 -57.93 -8.26 31.77
N ASP A 47 -58.73 -7.83 30.80
CA ASP A 47 -60.10 -8.32 30.60
C ASP A 47 -60.16 -9.59 29.74
N THR A 48 -59.31 -9.69 28.72
CA THR A 48 -59.28 -10.82 27.77
C THR A 48 -58.16 -11.81 28.04
N GLY A 49 -57.13 -11.41 28.81
CA GLY A 49 -55.90 -12.18 28.98
C GLY A 49 -55.02 -12.25 27.72
N SER A 50 -55.36 -11.52 26.66
CA SER A 50 -54.61 -11.55 25.40
C SER A 50 -53.29 -10.79 25.50
N LEU A 51 -52.29 -11.28 24.77
CA LEU A 51 -50.98 -10.64 24.62
C LEU A 51 -50.98 -9.78 23.35
N GLU A 52 -50.59 -8.52 23.47
CA GLU A 52 -50.34 -7.63 22.35
C GLU A 52 -48.84 -7.34 22.27
N TYR A 53 -48.24 -7.61 21.12
CA TYR A 53 -46.85 -7.27 20.85
C TYR A 53 -46.80 -5.85 20.32
N MET A 54 -45.88 -5.06 20.85
CA MET A 54 -45.68 -3.67 20.40
C MET A 54 -44.19 -3.44 20.11
N GLY A 55 -43.88 -2.87 18.96
CA GLY A 55 -42.52 -2.52 18.54
C GLY A 55 -42.23 -1.04 18.76
N GLU A 56 -41.04 -0.73 19.27
CA GLU A 56 -40.58 0.66 19.42
C GLU A 56 -40.15 1.24 18.07
N ILE A 57 -40.72 2.40 17.70
CA ILE A 57 -40.39 3.09 16.44
C ILE A 57 -39.40 4.25 16.68
N GLY A 58 -39.36 4.80 17.91
CA GLY A 58 -38.38 5.79 18.35
C GLY A 58 -38.72 6.34 19.74
N GLN A 59 -37.74 6.92 20.46
CA GLN A 59 -37.85 7.57 21.79
C GLN A 59 -39.01 7.07 22.70
N GLY A 60 -39.20 5.76 22.85
CA GLY A 60 -40.25 5.19 23.71
C GLY A 60 -41.69 5.18 23.16
N GLU A 61 -41.91 5.49 21.88
CA GLU A 61 -43.19 5.26 21.19
C GLU A 61 -43.28 3.83 20.68
N TYR A 62 -44.37 3.15 21.03
CA TYR A 62 -44.62 1.75 20.67
C TYR A 62 -45.86 1.63 19.78
N ILE A 63 -45.75 0.89 18.69
CA ILE A 63 -46.88 0.56 17.80
C ILE A 63 -47.22 -0.92 17.95
N LYS A 64 -48.52 -1.23 17.99
CA LYS A 64 -49.01 -2.61 17.99
C LYS A 64 -48.58 -3.32 16.71
N LEU A 65 -47.93 -4.47 16.89
CA LEU A 65 -47.49 -5.34 15.80
C LEU A 65 -48.51 -6.46 15.64
N ASP A 66 -49.07 -6.58 14.44
CA ASP A 66 -49.92 -7.71 14.11
C ASP A 66 -49.08 -8.93 13.71
N HIS A 67 -49.70 -10.11 13.67
CA HIS A 67 -48.99 -11.36 13.33
C HIS A 67 -48.34 -11.33 11.95
N THR A 68 -48.95 -10.64 10.99
CA THR A 68 -48.39 -10.41 9.65
C THR A 68 -47.14 -9.53 9.71
N ASP A 69 -47.14 -8.50 10.54
CA ASP A 69 -45.99 -7.60 10.69
C ASP A 69 -44.81 -8.33 11.32
N LEU A 70 -45.07 -9.16 12.34
CA LEU A 70 -44.06 -10.01 12.96
C LEU A 70 -43.45 -10.99 11.96
N GLN A 71 -44.28 -11.57 11.08
CA GLN A 71 -43.81 -12.49 10.05
C GLN A 71 -42.96 -11.76 9.00
N ASN A 72 -43.41 -10.59 8.52
CA ASN A 72 -42.66 -9.75 7.58
C ASN A 72 -41.33 -9.28 8.19
N ILE A 73 -41.30 -8.89 9.47
CA ILE A 73 -40.08 -8.50 10.18
C ILE A 73 -39.12 -9.68 10.26
N LYS A 74 -39.62 -10.88 10.56
CA LYS A 74 -38.79 -12.10 10.63
C LYS A 74 -38.19 -12.45 9.28
N GLU A 75 -38.98 -12.43 8.21
CA GLU A 75 -38.52 -12.67 6.84
C GLU A 75 -37.47 -11.63 6.43
N ARG A 76 -37.74 -10.34 6.73
CA ARG A 76 -36.78 -9.28 6.45
C ARG A 76 -35.48 -9.42 7.25
N MET A 77 -35.55 -9.89 8.50
CA MET A 77 -34.36 -10.19 9.29
C MET A 77 -33.54 -11.33 8.68
N GLU A 78 -34.20 -12.39 8.21
CA GLU A 78 -33.53 -13.52 7.54
C GLU A 78 -32.83 -13.07 6.24
N GLU A 79 -33.53 -12.29 5.40
CA GLU A 79 -32.93 -11.67 4.20
C GLU A 79 -31.69 -10.83 4.54
N LEU A 80 -31.78 -9.98 5.57
CA LEU A 80 -30.67 -9.14 6.01
C LEU A 80 -29.50 -9.96 6.57
N GLU A 81 -29.77 -11.06 7.27
CA GLU A 81 -28.73 -11.97 7.74
C GLU A 81 -27.98 -12.64 6.59
N ASP A 82 -28.70 -13.08 5.56
CA ASP A 82 -28.11 -13.69 4.37
C ASP A 82 -27.34 -12.67 3.52
N GLU A 83 -27.87 -11.44 3.35
CA GLU A 83 -27.13 -10.33 2.74
C GLU A 83 -25.84 -10.04 3.52
N ASN A 84 -25.89 -10.04 4.85
CA ASN A 84 -24.72 -9.80 5.69
C ASN A 84 -23.67 -10.91 5.54
N ARG A 85 -24.09 -12.18 5.50
CA ARG A 85 -23.19 -13.32 5.22
C ARG A 85 -22.53 -13.18 3.86
N LEU A 86 -23.31 -12.82 2.83
CA LEU A 86 -22.78 -12.60 1.48
C LEU A 86 -21.78 -11.44 1.43
N LEU A 87 -22.07 -10.33 2.13
CA LEU A 87 -21.17 -9.18 2.22
C LEU A 87 -19.86 -9.53 2.93
N LYS A 88 -19.91 -10.34 4.00
CA LYS A 88 -18.71 -10.84 4.68
C LYS A 88 -17.85 -11.67 3.74
N LEU A 89 -18.45 -12.62 3.02
CA LEU A 89 -17.74 -13.44 2.04
C LEU A 89 -17.11 -12.59 0.92
N LYS A 90 -17.85 -11.60 0.40
CA LYS A 90 -17.31 -10.66 -0.60
C LYS A 90 -16.11 -9.89 -0.07
N ASN A 91 -16.17 -9.42 1.17
CA ASN A 91 -15.05 -8.72 1.81
C ASN A 91 -13.83 -9.63 1.97
N GLU A 92 -14.02 -10.89 2.39
CA GLU A 92 -12.92 -11.86 2.51
C GLU A 92 -12.22 -12.08 1.15
N ILE A 93 -12.99 -12.32 0.09
CA ILE A 93 -12.44 -12.50 -1.27
C ILE A 93 -11.68 -11.24 -1.73
N LEU A 94 -12.23 -10.05 -1.48
CA LEU A 94 -11.58 -8.79 -1.85
C LEU A 94 -10.27 -8.57 -1.08
N LEU A 95 -10.23 -8.95 0.20
CA LEU A 95 -9.01 -8.89 1.02
C LEU A 95 -7.93 -9.86 0.50
N ASP A 96 -8.31 -11.08 0.13
CA ASP A 96 -7.39 -12.06 -0.46
C ASP A 96 -6.83 -11.57 -1.80
N LEU A 97 -7.67 -11.02 -2.68
CA LEU A 97 -7.24 -10.44 -3.95
C LEU A 97 -6.33 -9.23 -3.75
N LEU A 98 -6.65 -8.35 -2.79
CA LEU A 98 -5.81 -7.21 -2.47
C LEU A 98 -4.45 -7.65 -1.93
N SER A 99 -4.43 -8.67 -1.07
CA SER A 99 -3.19 -9.28 -0.56
C SER A 99 -2.34 -9.84 -1.70
N SER A 100 -2.93 -10.64 -2.60
CA SER A 100 -2.26 -11.22 -3.77
C SER A 100 -1.66 -10.13 -4.67
N THR A 101 -2.47 -9.14 -5.06
CA THR A 101 -2.02 -8.05 -5.94
C THR A 101 -0.96 -7.16 -5.28
N THR A 102 -1.02 -6.96 -3.96
CA THR A 102 0.02 -6.26 -3.20
C THR A 102 1.33 -7.05 -3.19
N LEU A 103 1.26 -8.37 -3.09
CA LEU A 103 2.43 -9.24 -3.15
C LEU A 103 3.06 -9.21 -4.54
N ASP A 104 2.24 -9.32 -5.59
CA ASP A 104 2.68 -9.23 -6.98
C ASP A 104 3.34 -7.87 -7.28
N ALA A 105 2.75 -6.77 -6.79
CA ALA A 105 3.32 -5.44 -6.94
C ALA A 105 4.71 -5.33 -6.30
N LYS A 106 4.88 -5.85 -5.08
CA LYS A 106 6.19 -5.90 -4.40
C LYS A 106 7.20 -6.74 -5.17
N TYR A 107 6.78 -7.89 -5.72
CA TYR A 107 7.65 -8.73 -6.53
C TYR A 107 8.11 -8.03 -7.81
N MET A 108 7.19 -7.33 -8.49
CA MET A 108 7.51 -6.52 -9.67
C MET A 108 8.47 -5.38 -9.32
N GLU A 109 8.24 -4.65 -8.23
CA GLU A 109 9.13 -3.58 -7.76
C GLU A 109 10.55 -4.09 -7.49
N GLN A 110 10.68 -5.23 -6.81
CA GLN A 110 11.98 -5.87 -6.58
C GLN A 110 12.67 -6.29 -7.89
N THR A 111 11.90 -6.80 -8.85
CA THR A 111 12.45 -7.21 -10.14
C THR A 111 12.93 -6.01 -10.95
N LEU A 112 12.18 -4.90 -10.95
CA LEU A 112 12.60 -3.65 -11.57
C LEU A 112 13.85 -3.07 -10.89
N LEU A 113 13.94 -3.15 -9.57
CA LEU A 113 15.14 -2.73 -8.82
C LEU A 113 16.37 -3.57 -9.21
N LYS A 114 16.22 -4.88 -9.37
CA LYS A 114 17.32 -5.76 -9.84
C LYS A 114 17.77 -5.38 -11.25
N ILE A 115 16.83 -5.24 -12.19
CA ILE A 115 17.13 -4.84 -13.57
C ILE A 115 17.82 -3.48 -13.60
N LYS A 116 17.33 -2.52 -12.81
CA LYS A 116 17.95 -1.20 -12.68
C LYS A 116 19.40 -1.31 -12.23
N ASN A 117 19.68 -2.09 -11.18
CA ASN A 117 21.02 -2.24 -10.64
C ASN A 117 21.96 -2.97 -11.62
N GLU A 118 21.49 -4.04 -12.27
CA GLU A 118 22.25 -4.76 -13.30
C GLU A 118 22.53 -3.87 -14.51
N GLY A 119 21.54 -3.10 -14.96
CA GLY A 119 21.68 -2.10 -16.01
C GLY A 119 22.74 -1.05 -15.67
N PHE A 120 22.72 -0.49 -14.47
CA PHE A 120 23.74 0.46 -14.02
C PHE A 120 25.14 -0.14 -13.96
N HIS A 121 25.29 -1.38 -13.50
CA HIS A 121 26.59 -2.06 -13.51
C HIS A 121 27.11 -2.30 -14.93
N SER A 122 26.23 -2.65 -15.87
CA SER A 122 26.64 -2.83 -17.27
C SER A 122 27.10 -1.53 -17.92
N ILE A 123 26.43 -0.41 -17.63
CA ILE A 123 26.79 0.92 -18.16
C ILE A 123 28.11 1.40 -17.56
N ASN A 124 28.28 1.29 -16.24
CA ASN A 124 29.53 1.68 -15.59
C ASN A 124 30.73 0.88 -16.12
N ASN A 125 30.57 -0.43 -16.31
CA ASN A 125 31.64 -1.27 -16.87
C ASN A 125 31.97 -0.88 -18.31
N GLN A 126 30.98 -0.52 -19.13
CA GLN A 126 31.21 -0.03 -20.50
C GLN A 126 31.94 1.33 -20.50
N GLU A 127 31.56 2.25 -19.61
CA GLU A 127 32.23 3.54 -19.48
C GLU A 127 33.69 3.42 -19.02
N GLU A 128 33.97 2.51 -18.07
CA GLU A 128 35.34 2.23 -17.64
C GLU A 128 36.18 1.60 -18.75
N GLU A 129 35.63 0.62 -19.48
CA GLU A 129 36.31 0.04 -20.64
C GLU A 129 36.58 1.07 -21.73
N GLU A 130 35.64 1.99 -21.99
CA GLU A 130 35.83 3.07 -22.95
C GLU A 130 36.92 4.05 -22.51
N LYS A 131 36.95 4.44 -21.23
CA LYS A 131 38.00 5.29 -20.68
C LYS A 131 39.37 4.63 -20.81
N GLU A 132 39.49 3.35 -20.46
CA GLU A 132 40.75 2.62 -20.55
C GLU A 132 41.23 2.50 -22.01
N LYS A 133 40.31 2.28 -22.96
CA LYS A 133 40.62 2.27 -24.41
C LYS A 133 41.09 3.65 -24.89
N ARG A 134 40.49 4.75 -24.41
CA ARG A 134 40.91 6.13 -24.73
C ARG A 134 42.31 6.43 -24.20
N GLU A 135 42.58 6.10 -22.94
CA GLU A 135 43.91 6.30 -22.34
C GLU A 135 45.00 5.48 -23.06
N LYS A 136 44.72 4.21 -23.40
CA LYS A 136 45.65 3.37 -24.18
C LYS A 136 45.93 3.97 -25.56
N LYS A 137 44.93 4.56 -26.23
CA LYS A 137 45.13 5.25 -27.52
C LYS A 137 46.00 6.49 -27.36
N GLU A 138 45.75 7.32 -26.35
CA GLU A 138 46.54 8.52 -26.09
C GLU A 138 48.00 8.20 -25.75
N ARG A 139 48.26 7.19 -24.92
CA ARG A 139 49.63 6.75 -24.60
C ARG A 139 50.38 6.29 -25.85
N LYS A 140 49.74 5.49 -26.71
CA LYS A 140 50.32 5.06 -27.99
C LYS A 140 50.60 6.23 -28.94
N GLU A 141 49.75 7.25 -28.94
CA GLU A 141 49.95 8.44 -29.77
C GLU A 141 51.12 9.30 -29.26
N LYS A 142 51.21 9.51 -27.95
CA LYS A 142 52.33 10.22 -27.30
C LYS A 142 53.67 9.51 -27.58
N GLU A 143 53.74 8.19 -27.42
CA GLU A 143 54.95 7.43 -27.76
C GLU A 143 55.33 7.55 -29.24
N LYS A 144 54.35 7.54 -30.16
CA LYS A 144 54.61 7.72 -31.60
C LYS A 144 55.16 9.10 -31.91
N LYS A 145 54.63 10.15 -31.27
CA LYS A 145 55.13 11.53 -31.43
C LYS A 145 56.56 11.64 -30.90
N GLU A 146 56.83 11.10 -29.72
CA GLU A 146 58.16 11.14 -29.10
C GLU A 146 59.20 10.34 -29.92
N LYS A 147 58.82 9.17 -30.46
CA LYS A 147 59.69 8.41 -31.39
C LYS A 147 59.98 9.17 -32.68
N LYS A 148 58.98 9.87 -33.26
CA LYS A 148 59.19 10.72 -34.44
C LYS A 148 60.13 11.90 -34.15
N GLU A 149 59.98 12.51 -32.98
CA GLU A 149 60.80 13.65 -32.55
C GLU A 149 62.26 13.23 -32.29
N LYS A 150 62.48 12.13 -31.56
CA LYS A 150 63.82 11.54 -31.38
C LYS A 150 64.49 11.22 -32.72
N LYS A 151 63.73 10.70 -33.70
CA LYS A 151 64.24 10.40 -35.04
C LYS A 151 64.61 11.66 -35.84
N ARG A 152 63.84 12.75 -35.69
CA ARG A 152 64.17 14.07 -36.28
C ARG A 152 65.47 14.62 -35.68
N MET A 153 65.60 14.58 -34.35
CA MET A 153 66.78 15.06 -33.63
C MET A 153 68.06 14.30 -34.02
N GLN A 154 67.98 12.98 -34.23
CA GLN A 154 69.11 12.18 -34.74
C GLN A 154 69.49 12.56 -36.18
N SER A 155 68.52 12.77 -37.07
CA SER A 155 68.78 13.17 -38.45
C SER A 155 69.39 14.57 -38.59
N THR A 156 69.01 15.50 -37.72
CA THR A 156 69.64 16.83 -37.67
C THR A 156 71.06 16.77 -37.12
N ASN A 157 71.34 15.91 -36.14
CA ASN A 157 72.69 15.71 -35.63
C ASN A 157 73.62 15.09 -36.69
N GLU A 158 73.14 14.12 -37.47
CA GLU A 158 73.91 13.55 -38.59
C GLU A 158 74.19 14.56 -39.71
N GLN A 159 73.31 15.53 -39.95
CA GLN A 159 73.55 16.61 -40.91
C GLN A 159 74.54 17.68 -40.42
N VAL A 160 74.66 17.87 -39.10
CA VAL A 160 75.66 18.78 -38.51
C VAL A 160 77.06 18.16 -38.58
N VAL A 161 77.20 16.86 -38.30
CA VAL A 161 78.51 16.16 -38.35
C VAL A 161 79.09 16.09 -39.77
N LYS A 162 78.27 16.15 -40.83
CA LYS A 162 78.74 16.11 -42.23
C LYS A 162 79.18 17.47 -42.81
N ARG A 163 79.08 18.58 -42.07
CA ARG A 163 79.49 19.91 -42.57
C ARG A 163 80.95 20.28 -42.27
N ASP A 164 81.64 19.53 -41.41
CA ASP A 164 83.04 19.79 -41.05
C ASP A 164 84.00 18.79 -41.70
N VAL A 165 84.13 18.82 -43.03
CA VAL A 165 85.31 18.24 -43.71
C VAL A 165 85.74 19.20 -44.84
N PRO A 166 86.86 19.93 -44.71
CA PRO A 166 87.35 20.79 -45.77
C PRO A 166 88.03 19.96 -46.87
N LYS A 167 87.49 20.03 -48.10
CA LYS A 167 88.13 19.48 -49.30
C LYS A 167 89.34 20.35 -49.68
N ARG A 168 90.55 19.82 -49.49
CA ARG A 168 91.78 20.36 -50.11
C ARG A 168 91.68 20.27 -51.63
N GLN A 169 91.79 21.41 -52.31
CA GLN A 169 92.07 21.46 -53.74
C GLN A 169 93.55 21.17 -53.97
N ILE A 170 93.85 20.22 -54.86
CA ILE A 170 95.19 20.01 -55.42
C ILE A 170 95.08 20.38 -56.90
N SER A 171 95.87 21.36 -57.31
CA SER A 171 96.14 21.71 -58.69
C SER A 171 97.12 20.70 -59.29
N SER A 172 96.87 20.25 -60.52
CA SER A 172 97.95 19.88 -61.43
C SER A 172 97.53 20.06 -62.88
N SER A 173 98.36 20.82 -63.56
CA SER A 173 98.27 21.32 -64.93
C SER A 173 98.73 20.30 -66.00
N HIS A 174 98.51 20.72 -67.26
CA HIS A 174 99.23 20.39 -68.51
C HIS A 174 98.80 19.16 -69.34
N GLY A 175 98.55 19.43 -70.63
CA GLY A 175 98.59 18.41 -71.69
C GLY A 175 97.77 18.74 -72.95
N ASN A 176 98.27 19.66 -73.79
CA ASN A 176 97.81 19.91 -75.17
C ASN A 176 98.22 18.79 -76.13
N THR A 177 97.33 18.39 -77.07
CA THR A 177 97.60 17.92 -78.47
C THR A 177 96.24 17.60 -79.13
N VAL A 178 95.69 18.36 -80.09
CA VAL A 178 95.98 18.56 -81.54
C VAL A 178 95.58 17.39 -82.46
N ARG A 179 94.65 17.70 -83.41
CA ARG A 179 94.29 17.06 -84.71
C ARG A 179 93.62 15.68 -84.67
N ALA A 180 92.67 15.33 -85.54
CA ALA A 180 92.29 15.85 -86.86
C ALA A 180 90.76 15.87 -87.05
#